data_AF-A0AAD7SH15-F1
#
_entry.id   AF-A0AAD7SH15-F1
#
_cell.length_a   1.000
_cell.length_b   1.000
_cell.length_c   1.000
_cell.angle_alpha   90.00
_cell.angle_beta   90.00
_cell.angle_gamma   90.00
#
_symmetry.space_group_name_H-M   'P 1'
#
loop_
_entity.id
_entity.type
_entity.pdbx_description
1 polymer ?
#
loop_
_entity_poly.entity_id
_entity_poly.type
_entity_poly.pdbx_seq_one_letter_code
_entity_poly.pdbx_strand_id
1 'polypeptide(L)'
;MVPCQTHVMLKWQEHLNSSWSAEDSVQTATRPGAAALYAKLLHNKEVVGLAQPVQDLIGPRLPDFQYESSAAEEREEYLAALLQSQRCLAHRVLARTPYALALHHRTVVLQRIYYALHSKYHDRFRAAPLAPPAAGADGGALEPASEPWSPGARAKSGTDVLI
;
A
#
# COMPACT_ATOMS: atom_id res chain seq x y z
N MET A 1 -15.57 -10.09 0.09
CA MET A 1 -14.44 -9.78 1.00
C MET A 1 -14.89 -8.71 1.99
N VAL A 2 -14.55 -8.81 3.27
CA VAL A 2 -14.74 -7.67 4.21
C VAL A 2 -13.61 -6.67 3.94
N PRO A 3 -13.89 -5.38 3.72
CA PRO A 3 -12.84 -4.38 3.59
C PRO A 3 -12.14 -4.23 4.94
N CYS A 4 -10.89 -4.67 5.01
CA CYS A 4 -10.01 -4.35 6.12
C CYS A 4 -9.63 -2.87 5.97
N GLN A 5 -10.41 -1.96 6.55
CA GLN A 5 -10.03 -0.54 6.64
C GLN A 5 -8.74 -0.46 7.43
N THR A 6 -7.63 -0.27 6.72
CA THR A 6 -6.34 0.01 7.35
C THR A 6 -6.32 1.50 7.65
N HIS A 7 -6.27 1.86 8.93
CA HIS A 7 -6.39 3.25 9.38
C HIS A 7 -5.06 4.01 9.25
N VAL A 8 -4.45 3.89 8.07
CA VAL A 8 -3.19 4.53 7.72
C VAL A 8 -3.28 5.13 6.33
N MET A 9 -2.71 6.32 6.17
CA MET A 9 -2.41 6.91 4.89
C MET A 9 -0.99 6.48 4.49
N LEU A 10 -0.85 5.99 3.25
CA LEU A 10 0.42 5.56 2.67
C LEU A 10 0.94 6.67 1.75
N LYS A 11 2.18 7.11 1.97
CA LYS A 11 2.84 8.16 1.17
C LYS A 11 4.29 7.76 0.93
N TRP A 12 4.52 7.00 -0.14
CA TRP A 12 5.84 6.52 -0.51
C TRP A 12 6.77 7.68 -0.87
N GLN A 13 8.02 7.62 -0.42
CA GLN A 13 9.04 8.60 -0.77
C GLN A 13 9.96 8.02 -1.84
N GLU A 14 9.92 8.58 -3.05
CA GLU A 14 10.64 8.04 -4.21
C GLU A 14 12.15 7.88 -3.98
N HIS A 15 12.77 8.82 -3.25
CA HIS A 15 14.20 8.77 -2.94
C HIS A 15 14.60 7.57 -2.06
N LEU A 16 13.63 6.92 -1.39
CA LEU A 16 13.86 5.71 -0.61
C LEU A 16 13.67 4.41 -1.41
N ASN A 17 13.20 4.48 -2.67
CA ASN A 17 12.98 3.28 -3.49
C ASN A 17 14.25 2.44 -3.68
N SER A 18 15.41 3.07 -3.84
CA SER A 18 16.67 2.33 -3.91
C SER A 18 16.94 1.50 -2.65
N SER A 19 16.70 2.06 -1.45
CA SER A 19 16.82 1.32 -0.19
C SER A 19 15.79 0.20 -0.08
N TRP A 20 14.50 0.50 -0.32
CA TRP A 20 13.42 -0.48 -0.20
C TRP A 20 13.50 -1.61 -1.24
N SER A 21 14.10 -1.36 -2.42
CA SER A 21 14.36 -2.37 -3.45
C SER A 21 15.51 -3.33 -3.12
N ALA A 22 16.32 -2.98 -2.12
CA ALA A 22 17.46 -3.77 -1.64
C ALA A 22 17.20 -4.38 -0.24
N GLU A 23 15.97 -4.25 0.27
CA GLU A 23 15.57 -4.80 1.55
C GLU A 23 15.50 -6.33 1.50
N ASP A 24 15.96 -7.01 2.55
CA ASP A 24 15.89 -8.47 2.64
C ASP A 24 14.45 -8.95 2.82
N SER A 25 13.96 -9.71 1.84
CA SER A 25 12.60 -10.26 1.85
C SER A 25 12.36 -11.25 3.00
N VAL A 26 13.41 -11.91 3.53
CA VAL A 26 13.30 -12.84 4.67
C VAL A 26 12.80 -12.12 5.92
N GLN A 27 13.15 -10.86 6.13
CA GLN A 27 12.68 -10.09 7.29
C GLN A 27 11.15 -9.98 7.31
N THR A 28 10.51 -9.81 6.14
CA THR A 28 9.04 -9.74 6.01
C THR A 28 8.34 -11.05 6.40
N ALA A 29 9.02 -12.19 6.20
CA ALA A 29 8.49 -13.50 6.55
C ALA A 29 8.41 -13.72 8.07
N THR A 30 9.16 -12.98 8.89
CA THR A 30 9.11 -13.07 10.36
C THR A 30 8.20 -12.00 10.97
N ARG A 31 7.60 -12.28 12.15
CA ARG A 31 6.83 -11.27 12.91
C ARG A 31 7.72 -10.09 13.39
N PRO A 32 8.88 -10.31 14.02
CA PRO A 32 9.72 -9.20 14.48
C PRO A 32 10.34 -8.39 13.33
N GLY A 33 10.81 -9.05 12.26
CA GLY A 33 11.38 -8.35 11.09
C GLY A 33 10.35 -7.47 10.40
N ALA A 34 9.14 -7.98 10.13
CA ALA A 34 8.06 -7.17 9.58
C ALA A 34 7.65 -5.99 10.49
N ALA A 35 7.70 -6.16 11.81
CA ALA A 35 7.45 -5.07 12.75
C ALA A 35 8.57 -4.00 12.73
N ALA A 36 9.84 -4.41 12.60
CA ALA A 36 10.97 -3.48 12.45
C ALA A 36 10.90 -2.70 11.13
N LEU A 37 10.57 -3.36 10.02
CA LEU A 37 10.35 -2.70 8.73
C LEU A 37 9.13 -1.77 8.75
N TYR A 38 8.07 -2.11 9.48
CA TYR A 38 6.93 -1.20 9.68
C TYR A 38 7.31 0.01 10.54
N ALA A 39 8.16 -0.17 11.56
CA ALA A 39 8.71 0.96 12.33
C ALA A 39 9.59 1.87 11.46
N LYS A 40 10.36 1.32 10.52
CA LYS A 40 11.10 2.08 9.50
C LYS A 40 10.15 2.93 8.63
N LEU A 41 9.00 2.39 8.20
CA LEU A 41 7.98 3.17 7.47
C LEU A 41 7.41 4.33 8.29
N LEU A 42 7.11 4.11 9.57
CA LEU A 42 6.63 5.17 10.48
C LEU A 42 7.69 6.26 10.69
N HIS A 43 8.95 5.87 10.91
CA HIS A 43 10.07 6.79 11.05
C HIS A 43 10.27 7.64 9.79
N ASN A 44 10.19 7.01 8.62
CA ASN A 44 10.26 7.67 7.31
C ASN A 44 8.99 8.49 6.97
N LYS A 45 7.96 8.50 7.83
CA LYS A 45 6.65 9.14 7.57
C LYS A 45 5.96 8.63 6.29
N GLU A 46 6.32 7.42 5.85
CA GLU A 46 5.73 6.74 4.70
C GLU A 46 4.39 6.10 5.04
N VAL A 47 4.14 5.89 6.34
CA VAL A 47 2.88 5.45 6.93
C VAL A 47 2.46 6.48 7.98
N VAL A 48 1.24 6.99 7.90
CA VAL A 48 0.68 7.97 8.85
C VAL A 48 -0.66 7.45 9.38
N GLY A 49 -0.80 7.31 10.69
CA GLY A 49 -2.05 6.89 11.33
C GLY A 49 -3.17 7.92 11.13
N LEU A 50 -4.36 7.45 10.74
CA LEU A 50 -5.56 8.27 10.60
C LEU A 50 -6.44 8.12 11.84
N ALA A 51 -7.00 9.22 12.33
CA ALA A 51 -7.95 9.20 13.45
C ALA A 51 -9.21 8.42 13.06
N GLN A 52 -9.59 7.44 13.89
CA GLN A 52 -10.90 6.77 13.76
C GLN A 52 -12.00 7.69 14.29
N PRO A 53 -13.13 7.88 13.58
CA PRO A 53 -14.30 8.51 14.17
C PRO A 53 -14.74 7.71 15.40
N VAL A 54 -15.04 8.38 16.51
CA VAL A 54 -15.52 7.72 17.74
C VAL A 54 -17.05 7.62 17.76
N GLN A 55 -17.73 8.34 16.87
CA GLN A 55 -19.20 8.42 16.81
C GLN A 55 -19.86 7.04 16.66
N ASP A 56 -19.32 6.15 15.81
CA ASP A 56 -19.85 4.78 15.64
C ASP A 56 -19.71 3.87 16.87
N LEU A 57 -18.96 4.30 17.90
CA LEU A 57 -18.87 3.62 19.21
C LEU A 57 -19.89 4.14 20.22
N ILE A 58 -20.58 5.26 19.91
CA ILE A 58 -21.71 5.74 20.69
C ILE A 58 -22.90 4.84 20.32
N GLY A 59 -23.28 3.96 21.26
CA GLY A 59 -24.46 3.11 21.08
C GLY A 59 -25.76 3.93 20.99
N PRO A 60 -26.85 3.34 20.49
CA PRO A 60 -28.15 3.99 20.52
C PRO A 60 -28.54 4.33 21.96
N ARG A 61 -29.26 5.44 22.13
CA ARG A 61 -29.81 5.82 23.44
C ARG A 61 -30.82 4.76 23.89
N LEU A 62 -30.81 4.40 25.16
CA LEU A 62 -31.79 3.47 25.74
C LEU A 62 -33.20 4.10 25.62
N PRO A 63 -34.17 3.46 24.93
CA PRO A 63 -35.53 4.00 24.81
C PRO A 63 -36.35 3.74 26.07
N ASP A 64 -37.30 4.61 26.35
CA ASP A 64 -38.23 4.45 27.47
C ASP A 64 -39.45 3.63 27.03
N PHE A 65 -39.30 2.31 26.98
CA PHE A 65 -40.32 1.40 26.47
C PHE A 65 -41.51 1.15 27.43
N GLN A 66 -41.70 1.99 28.46
CA GLN A 66 -42.73 1.77 29.48
C GLN A 66 -44.15 1.83 28.88
N TYR A 67 -44.83 0.67 28.92
CA TYR A 67 -46.28 0.50 28.65
C TYR A 67 -46.81 0.76 27.23
N GLU A 68 -45.96 0.97 26.23
CA GLU A 68 -46.40 1.12 24.82
C GLU A 68 -46.37 -0.23 24.06
N SER A 69 -47.53 -0.77 23.68
CA SER A 69 -47.65 -1.84 22.67
C SER A 69 -47.44 -1.33 21.24
N SER A 70 -47.59 -0.02 21.04
CA SER A 70 -47.39 0.73 19.79
C SER A 70 -45.93 0.79 19.33
N ALA A 71 -44.98 0.77 20.27
CA ALA A 71 -43.55 0.95 20.04
C ALA A 71 -42.83 -0.27 19.41
N ALA A 72 -43.51 -1.06 18.58
CA ALA A 72 -42.92 -2.24 17.95
C ALA A 72 -41.86 -1.86 16.89
N GLU A 73 -42.14 -0.82 16.09
CA GLU A 73 -41.22 -0.30 15.07
C GLU A 73 -39.97 0.33 15.71
N GLU A 74 -40.17 1.18 16.73
CA GLU A 74 -39.07 1.79 17.51
C GLU A 74 -38.16 0.75 18.20
N ARG A 75 -38.72 -0.38 18.65
CA ARG A 75 -37.94 -1.51 19.19
C ARG A 75 -37.06 -2.16 18.15
N GLU A 76 -37.58 -2.37 16.93
CA GLU A 76 -36.83 -2.96 15.82
C GLU A 76 -35.72 -2.01 15.34
N GLU A 77 -36.02 -0.71 15.21
CA GLU A 77 -35.01 0.32 14.90
C GLU A 77 -33.90 0.39 15.96
N TYR A 78 -34.26 0.38 17.25
CA TYR A 78 -33.30 0.33 18.34
C TYR A 78 -32.44 -0.94 18.30
N LEU A 79 -33.05 -2.10 18.04
CA LEU A 79 -32.36 -3.38 17.94
C LEU A 79 -31.39 -3.39 16.75
N ALA A 80 -31.80 -2.88 15.59
CA ALA A 80 -30.95 -2.73 14.41
C ALA A 80 -29.75 -1.80 14.68
N ALA A 81 -29.99 -0.64 15.33
CA ALA A 81 -28.95 0.29 15.72
C ALA A 81 -27.98 -0.33 16.75
N LEU A 82 -28.49 -1.12 17.71
CA LEU A 82 -27.70 -1.80 18.72
C LEU A 82 -26.81 -2.89 18.09
N LEU A 83 -27.36 -3.73 17.22
CA LEU A 83 -26.60 -4.76 16.49
C LEU A 83 -25.53 -4.12 15.59
N GLN A 84 -25.83 -3.00 14.93
CA GLN A 84 -24.86 -2.28 14.11
C GLN A 84 -23.72 -1.67 14.95
N SER A 85 -24.03 -1.10 16.11
CA SER A 85 -23.04 -0.62 17.08
C SER A 85 -22.15 -1.76 17.60
N GLN A 86 -22.74 -2.88 18.02
CA GLN A 86 -22.01 -4.08 18.46
C GLN A 86 -21.11 -4.64 17.36
N ARG A 87 -21.60 -4.70 16.11
CA ARG A 87 -20.79 -5.12 14.95
C ARG A 87 -19.62 -4.17 14.71
N CYS A 88 -19.81 -2.85 14.78
CA CYS A 88 -18.75 -1.87 14.63
C CYS A 88 -17.67 -2.03 15.72
N LEU A 89 -18.10 -2.19 16.98
CA LEU A 89 -17.21 -2.48 18.11
C LEU A 89 -16.42 -3.77 17.90
N ALA A 90 -17.08 -4.86 17.49
CA ALA A 90 -16.44 -6.15 17.22
C ALA A 90 -15.36 -6.03 16.13
N HIS A 91 -15.64 -5.36 15.01
CA HIS A 91 -14.65 -5.10 13.96
C HIS A 91 -13.43 -4.31 14.49
N ARG A 92 -13.67 -3.27 15.31
CA ARG A 92 -12.58 -2.45 15.90
C ARG A 92 -11.73 -3.25 16.89
N VAL A 93 -12.33 -4.12 17.70
CA VAL A 93 -11.61 -5.02 18.63
C VAL A 93 -10.78 -6.05 17.85
N LEU A 94 -11.37 -6.71 16.86
CA LEU A 94 -10.69 -7.72 16.03
C LEU A 94 -9.51 -7.12 15.24
N ALA A 95 -9.67 -5.91 14.69
CA ALA A 95 -8.62 -5.18 13.99
C ALA A 95 -7.43 -4.80 14.88
N ARG A 96 -7.63 -4.71 16.21
CA ARG A 96 -6.57 -4.41 17.20
C ARG A 96 -5.91 -5.65 17.79
N THR A 97 -6.27 -6.86 17.36
CA THR A 97 -5.62 -8.09 17.83
C THR A 97 -4.13 -8.14 17.42
N PRO A 98 -3.24 -8.75 18.21
CA PRO A 98 -1.83 -8.90 17.85
C PRO A 98 -1.59 -9.68 16.54
N TYR A 99 -2.56 -10.49 16.13
CA TYR A 99 -2.56 -11.14 14.82
C TYR A 99 -2.87 -10.15 13.69
N ALA A 100 -3.99 -9.41 13.78
CA ALA A 100 -4.39 -8.44 12.76
C ALA A 100 -3.35 -7.33 12.57
N LEU A 101 -2.77 -6.80 13.66
CA LEU A 101 -1.71 -5.79 13.60
C LEU A 101 -0.43 -6.34 12.91
N ALA A 102 0.02 -7.54 13.28
CA ALA A 102 1.20 -8.15 12.66
C ALA A 102 0.98 -8.49 11.17
N LEU A 103 -0.24 -8.88 10.79
CA LEU A 103 -0.62 -9.08 9.40
C LEU A 103 -0.62 -7.75 8.63
N HIS A 104 -1.24 -6.71 9.18
CA HIS A 104 -1.24 -5.36 8.61
C HIS A 104 0.19 -4.84 8.36
N HIS A 105 1.09 -4.97 9.35
CA HIS A 105 2.49 -4.57 9.22
C HIS A 105 3.17 -5.26 8.03
N ARG A 106 3.02 -6.59 7.92
CA ARG A 106 3.53 -7.36 6.77
C ARG A 106 2.96 -6.89 5.44
N THR A 107 1.63 -6.71 5.34
CA THR A 107 0.98 -6.28 4.11
C THR A 107 1.51 -4.93 3.62
N VAL A 108 1.62 -3.93 4.52
CA VAL A 108 2.10 -2.59 4.14
C VAL A 108 3.59 -2.60 3.77
N VAL A 109 4.42 -3.36 4.48
CA VAL A 109 5.84 -3.52 4.13
C VAL A 109 6.00 -4.19 2.76
N LEU A 110 5.25 -5.25 2.47
CA LEU A 110 5.25 -5.89 1.15
C LEU A 110 4.77 -4.96 0.05
N GLN A 111 3.72 -4.15 0.29
CA GLN A 111 3.28 -3.11 -0.64
C GLN A 111 4.39 -2.08 -0.92
N ARG A 112 5.15 -1.66 0.10
CA ARG A 112 6.26 -0.71 -0.08
C ARG A 112 7.41 -1.29 -0.91
N ILE A 113 7.81 -2.53 -0.60
CA ILE A 113 8.90 -3.22 -1.31
C ILE A 113 8.48 -3.48 -2.77
N TYR A 114 7.25 -3.95 -2.99
CA TYR A 114 6.69 -4.11 -4.34
C TYR A 114 6.71 -2.79 -5.12
N TYR A 115 6.27 -1.69 -4.51
CA TYR A 115 6.32 -0.36 -5.12
C TYR A 115 7.76 0.02 -5.52
N ALA A 116 8.72 -0.14 -4.61
CA ALA A 116 10.13 0.17 -4.88
C ALA A 116 10.72 -0.65 -6.03
N LEU A 117 10.41 -1.95 -6.09
CA LEU A 117 10.82 -2.84 -7.18
C LEU A 117 10.16 -2.43 -8.50
N HIS A 118 8.86 -2.11 -8.48
CA HIS A 118 8.13 -1.64 -9.65
C HIS A 118 8.73 -0.34 -10.21
N SER A 119 8.92 0.69 -9.37
CA SER A 119 9.54 1.97 -9.78
C SER A 119 10.95 1.80 -10.35
N LYS A 120 11.76 0.88 -9.79
CA LYS A 120 13.16 0.68 -10.20
C LYS A 120 13.33 -0.12 -11.50
N TYR A 121 12.47 -1.12 -11.72
CA TYR A 121 12.64 -2.11 -12.80
C TYR A 121 11.57 -2.06 -13.89
N HIS A 122 10.36 -1.55 -13.60
CA HIS A 122 9.21 -1.61 -14.51
C HIS A 122 8.65 -0.25 -14.94
N ASP A 123 8.78 0.81 -14.14
CA ASP A 123 8.24 2.14 -14.46
C ASP A 123 8.98 2.85 -15.62
N ARG A 124 10.08 2.25 -16.11
CA ARG A 124 10.83 2.71 -17.31
C ARG A 124 10.02 2.68 -18.61
N PHE A 125 8.88 1.98 -18.63
CA PHE A 125 7.94 1.96 -19.75
C PHE A 125 6.88 3.05 -19.68
N ARG A 126 6.80 3.79 -18.57
CA ARG A 126 5.97 4.98 -18.45
C ARG A 126 6.73 6.16 -19.06
N ALA A 127 6.66 6.24 -20.39
CA ALA A 127 7.36 7.22 -21.19
C ALA A 127 7.25 8.63 -20.59
N ALA A 128 8.39 9.33 -20.51
CA ALA A 128 8.36 10.77 -20.28
C ALA A 128 7.42 11.41 -21.32
N PRO A 129 6.59 12.41 -20.95
CA PRO A 129 5.81 13.14 -21.92
C PRO A 129 6.75 13.63 -23.03
N LEU A 130 6.43 13.27 -24.28
CA LEU A 130 7.15 13.76 -25.45
C LEU A 130 7.21 15.29 -25.33
N ALA A 131 8.44 15.83 -25.27
CA ALA A 131 8.63 17.27 -25.28
C ALA A 131 7.90 17.84 -26.52
N PRO A 132 7.13 18.93 -26.39
CA PRO A 132 6.38 19.46 -27.52
C PRO A 132 7.35 19.79 -28.67
N PRO A 133 7.03 19.43 -29.93
CA PRO A 133 7.89 19.79 -31.05
C PRO A 133 8.03 21.30 -31.10
N ALA A 134 9.26 21.79 -31.08
CA ALA A 134 9.55 23.21 -31.18
C ALA A 134 9.10 23.71 -32.57
N ALA A 135 7.96 24.39 -32.61
CA ALA A 135 7.46 25.05 -33.81
C ALA A 135 8.29 26.31 -34.07
N GLY A 136 9.33 26.18 -34.90
CA GLY A 136 10.17 27.27 -35.36
C GLY A 136 10.87 26.86 -36.65
N ALA A 137 10.32 27.28 -37.80
CA ALA A 137 10.94 27.07 -39.09
C ALA A 137 12.13 28.05 -39.27
N ASP A 138 13.26 27.57 -39.78
CA ASP A 138 13.58 27.69 -41.22
C ASP A 138 14.90 26.96 -41.58
N GLY A 139 15.05 26.60 -42.87
CA GLY A 139 16.30 26.44 -43.63
C GLY A 139 17.49 25.63 -43.08
N GLY A 140 17.81 24.51 -43.75
CA GLY A 140 19.21 24.01 -43.84
C GLY A 140 19.35 22.49 -43.74
N ALA A 141 19.69 21.83 -44.85
CA ALA A 141 20.08 20.42 -44.86
C ALA A 141 21.56 20.24 -44.52
N LEU A 142 21.91 19.20 -43.73
CA LEU A 142 23.11 18.34 -43.89
C LEU A 142 23.15 17.20 -42.85
N GLU A 143 23.13 15.97 -43.35
CA GLU A 143 23.63 14.67 -42.85
C GLU A 143 23.64 14.25 -41.35
N PRO A 144 23.31 12.98 -41.04
CA PRO A 144 23.40 12.40 -39.70
C PRO A 144 24.77 11.73 -39.40
N ALA A 145 25.38 12.10 -38.27
CA ALA A 145 26.51 11.43 -37.62
C ALA A 145 26.41 11.72 -36.09
N SER A 146 26.61 10.83 -35.12
CA SER A 146 26.84 9.37 -35.02
C SER A 146 26.28 8.89 -33.64
N GLU A 147 26.23 7.63 -33.20
CA GLU A 147 26.74 6.32 -33.65
C GLU A 147 25.66 5.22 -33.43
N PRO A 148 25.75 4.05 -34.12
CA PRO A 148 25.00 2.87 -33.71
C PRO A 148 25.73 2.10 -32.59
N TRP A 149 25.17 2.08 -31.37
CA TRP A 149 25.65 1.18 -30.31
C TRP A 149 25.40 -0.29 -30.69
N SER A 150 26.47 -0.93 -31.18
CA SER A 150 26.48 -2.35 -31.53
C SER A 150 26.52 -3.23 -30.28
N PRO A 151 25.61 -4.19 -30.11
CA PRO A 151 25.70 -5.18 -29.03
C PRO A 151 26.71 -6.27 -29.42
N GLY A 152 27.92 -6.23 -28.85
CA GLY A 152 28.99 -7.16 -29.25
C GLY A 152 29.99 -7.50 -28.15
N ALA A 153 29.71 -8.55 -27.37
CA ALA A 153 30.75 -9.34 -26.68
C ALA A 153 30.22 -10.76 -26.34
N ARG A 154 30.31 -11.67 -27.31
CA ARG A 154 30.03 -13.10 -27.12
C ARG A 154 31.17 -13.72 -26.30
N ALA A 155 31.02 -13.78 -24.98
CA ALA A 155 31.97 -14.47 -24.11
C ALA A 155 31.95 -15.99 -24.36
N LYS A 156 32.80 -16.46 -25.28
CA LYS A 156 33.20 -17.86 -25.34
C LYS A 156 34.28 -18.09 -24.30
N SER A 157 33.93 -18.71 -23.17
CA SER A 157 34.89 -19.38 -22.30
C SER A 157 34.53 -20.86 -22.33
N GLY A 158 35.40 -21.67 -22.94
CA GLY A 158 35.26 -23.12 -22.96
C GLY A 158 36.11 -23.73 -21.87
N THR A 159 35.58 -24.77 -21.22
CA THR A 159 36.39 -25.74 -20.48
C THR A 159 35.66 -27.07 -20.55
N ASP A 160 36.21 -28.02 -21.32
CA ASP A 160 35.77 -29.41 -21.34
C ASP A 160 36.12 -30.10 -20.02
N VAL A 161 35.15 -30.82 -19.43
CA VAL A 161 35.42 -31.99 -18.59
C VAL A 161 34.36 -33.05 -18.89
N LEU A 162 34.83 -34.27 -19.10
CA LEU A 162 34.07 -35.47 -19.48
C LEU A 162 33.26 -36.05 -18.31
N ILE A 163 32.01 -36.47 -18.55
CA ILE A 163 31.44 -37.80 -18.20
C ILE A 163 30.44 -38.17 -19.32
#